data_AF-A0A542G125-F1
#
_entry.id   AF-A0A542G125-F1
#
_cell.length_a   1.000
_cell.length_b   1.000
_cell.length_c   1.000
_cell.angle_alpha   90.00
_cell.angle_beta   90.00
_cell.angle_gamma   90.00
#
_symmetry.space_group_name_H-M   'P 1'
#
loop_
_entity.id
_entity.type
_entity.pdbx_description
1 polymer ?
#
loop_
_entity_poly.entity_id
_entity_poly.type
_entity_poly.pdbx_seq_one_letter_code
_entity_poly.pdbx_strand_id
1 'polypeptide(L)'
;MGEAWIRTLGNGLVRADRVTEISSTRGSLYEDQGYSLKVIVDGKGHVLIDDGGLQGSMQERLEYARHMEDALLLAIDEARESDASMVISYEPERERWSAAPVSVLTGRLPEVV
;
A
#
# COMPACT_ATOMS: atom_id res chain seq x y z
N MET A 1 -16.83 -12.47 3.14
CA MET A 1 -15.87 -11.37 2.91
C MET A 1 -14.69 -11.57 3.84
N GLY A 2 -13.55 -11.90 3.25
CA GLY A 2 -12.29 -12.06 3.95
C GLY A 2 -11.72 -10.72 4.42
N GLU A 3 -10.69 -10.78 5.26
CA GLU A 3 -10.04 -9.58 5.79
C GLU A 3 -8.98 -9.06 4.82
N ALA A 4 -8.97 -7.75 4.58
CA ALA A 4 -7.94 -7.08 3.79
C ALA A 4 -6.89 -6.43 4.71
N TRP A 5 -5.63 -6.74 4.45
CA TRP A 5 -4.48 -6.23 5.19
C TRP A 5 -3.55 -5.47 4.24
N ILE A 6 -2.86 -4.45 4.73
CA ILE A 6 -1.87 -3.68 3.95
C ILE A 6 -0.50 -3.87 4.59
N ARG A 7 0.48 -4.27 3.79
CA ARG A 7 1.88 -4.38 4.20
C ARG A 7 2.54 -3.02 4.20
N THR A 8 3.14 -2.67 5.34
CA THR A 8 3.90 -1.42 5.50
C THR A 8 5.34 -1.59 5.05
N LEU A 9 6.02 -0.47 4.76
CA LEU A 9 7.44 -0.45 4.40
C LEU A 9 8.33 -1.10 5.48
N GLY A 10 7.94 -0.97 6.75
CA GLY A 10 8.60 -1.62 7.89
C GLY A 10 8.27 -3.11 8.07
N ASN A 11 7.67 -3.77 7.08
CA ASN A 11 7.18 -5.16 7.14
C ASN A 11 6.09 -5.42 8.20
N GLY A 12 5.39 -4.39 8.65
CA GLY A 12 4.19 -4.54 9.46
C GLY A 12 2.96 -4.84 8.61
N LEU A 13 1.87 -5.22 9.27
CA LEU A 13 0.54 -5.35 8.65
C LEU A 13 -0.45 -4.45 9.36
N VAL A 14 -1.26 -3.74 8.59
CA VAL A 14 -2.37 -2.92 9.09
C VAL A 14 -3.68 -3.40 8.46
N ARG A 15 -4.78 -3.34 9.22
CA ARG A 15 -6.11 -3.69 8.71
C ARG A 15 -6.62 -2.59 7.80
N ALA A 16 -7.01 -2.94 6.57
CA ALA A 16 -7.55 -1.96 5.62
C ALA A 16 -8.87 -1.34 6.13
N ASP A 17 -9.70 -2.09 6.86
CA ASP A 17 -10.95 -1.58 7.45
C ASP A 17 -10.76 -0.54 8.56
N ARG A 18 -9.54 -0.40 9.08
CA ARG A 18 -9.19 0.59 10.10
C ARG A 18 -8.47 1.81 9.54
N VAL A 19 -8.22 1.84 8.23
CA VAL A 19 -7.62 3.01 7.58
C VAL A 19 -8.63 4.14 7.57
N THR A 20 -8.25 5.26 8.19
CA THR A 20 -9.08 6.47 8.23
C THR A 20 -8.68 7.49 7.18
N GLU A 21 -7.42 7.45 6.74
CA GLU A 21 -6.88 8.39 5.76
C GLU A 21 -5.74 7.73 4.98
N ILE A 22 -5.64 8.07 3.70
CA ILE A 22 -4.49 7.80 2.84
C ILE A 22 -3.90 9.16 2.48
N SER A 23 -2.59 9.32 2.63
CA SER A 23 -1.95 10.61 2.42
C SER A 23 -0.54 10.42 1.86
N SER A 24 -0.20 11.25 0.87
CA SER A 24 1.16 11.43 0.38
C SER A 24 1.77 12.77 0.81
N THR A 25 3.09 12.78 0.93
CA THR A 25 3.88 13.98 1.24
C THR A 25 4.71 14.41 0.06
N ARG A 26 5.04 15.71 0.04
CA ARG A 26 5.84 16.39 -0.99
C ARG A 26 7.31 15.96 -1.09
N GLY A 27 7.75 15.08 -0.21
CA GLY A 27 9.10 14.56 -0.13
C GLY A 27 9.11 13.20 0.57
N SER A 28 10.21 12.47 0.39
CA SER A 28 10.53 11.27 1.15
C SER A 28 10.73 11.59 2.64
N LEU A 29 10.73 10.56 3.46
CA LEU A 29 11.09 10.61 4.86
C LEU A 29 12.60 10.80 5.08
N TYR A 30 13.44 10.40 4.12
CA TYR A 30 14.90 10.45 4.23
C TYR A 30 15.55 11.52 3.35
N GLU A 31 14.84 12.01 2.33
CA GLU A 31 15.33 13.04 1.42
C GLU A 31 14.31 14.16 1.24
N ASP A 32 14.78 15.41 1.02
CA ASP A 32 13.91 16.56 0.67
C ASP A 32 13.34 16.50 -0.77
N GLN A 33 13.52 15.37 -1.45
CA GLN A 33 13.04 15.09 -2.79
C GLN A 33 12.17 13.83 -2.82
N GLY A 34 11.46 13.63 -3.92
CA GLY A 34 10.61 12.46 -4.13
C GLY A 34 9.25 12.58 -3.45
N TYR A 35 8.73 11.47 -2.92
CA TYR A 35 7.48 11.43 -2.16
C TYR A 35 7.45 10.28 -1.15
N SER A 36 6.57 10.39 -0.17
CA SER A 36 6.20 9.27 0.69
C SER A 36 4.69 9.09 0.65
N LEU A 37 4.22 7.84 0.76
CA LEU A 37 2.81 7.49 0.88
C LEU A 37 2.61 6.72 2.18
N LYS A 38 1.61 7.14 2.95
CA LYS A 38 1.24 6.51 4.22
C LYS A 38 -0.27 6.34 4.35
N VAL A 39 -0.66 5.44 5.23
CA VAL A 39 -2.04 5.29 5.72
C VAL A 39 -2.10 5.66 7.19
N ILE A 40 -3.22 6.22 7.63
CA ILE A 40 -3.47 6.54 9.03
C ILE A 40 -4.42 5.49 9.60
N VAL A 41 -4.00 4.85 10.69
CA VAL A 41 -4.78 3.84 11.43
C VAL A 41 -4.71 4.19 12.91
N ASP A 42 -5.85 4.30 13.57
CA ASP A 42 -5.94 4.65 15.00
C ASP A 42 -5.12 5.92 15.36
N GLY A 43 -5.11 6.91 14.46
CA GLY A 43 -4.35 8.15 14.61
C GLY A 43 -2.83 8.05 14.39
N LYS A 44 -2.32 6.88 13.97
CA LYS A 44 -0.90 6.65 13.69
C LYS A 44 -0.64 6.50 12.20
N GLY A 45 0.40 7.16 11.70
CA GLY A 45 0.83 7.04 10.31
C GLY A 45 1.70 5.81 10.08
N HIS A 46 1.34 5.01 9.09
CA HIS A 46 2.06 3.83 8.64
C HIS A 46 2.52 4.03 7.20
N VAL A 47 3.83 4.11 7.00
CA VAL A 47 4.46 4.35 5.70
C VAL A 47 4.36 3.10 4.85
N LEU A 48 3.93 3.25 3.61
CA LEU A 48 3.80 2.17 2.64
C LEU A 48 4.84 2.30 1.52
N ILE A 49 5.07 3.53 1.06
CA ILE A 49 6.06 3.86 0.04
C ILE A 49 6.91 5.00 0.58
N ASP A 50 8.21 4.90 0.36
CA ASP A 50 9.13 6.00 0.50
C ASP A 50 10.09 5.98 -0.68
N ASP A 51 9.94 6.94 -1.59
CA ASP A 51 10.78 7.06 -2.78
C ASP A 51 11.37 8.46 -2.84
N GLY A 52 12.60 8.59 -2.34
CA GLY A 52 13.40 9.82 -2.44
C GLY A 52 14.03 10.02 -3.82
N GLY A 53 14.09 8.97 -4.63
CA GLY A 53 14.75 8.98 -5.94
C GLY A 53 13.86 9.48 -7.07
N LEU A 54 12.54 9.60 -6.86
CA LEU A 54 11.60 9.98 -7.92
C LEU A 54 11.98 11.32 -8.55
N GLN A 55 12.37 11.24 -9.83
CA GLN A 55 12.75 12.37 -10.66
C GLN A 55 11.51 13.09 -11.22
N GLY A 56 11.72 14.29 -11.76
CA GLY A 56 10.67 15.11 -12.36
C GLY A 56 10.33 16.35 -11.55
N SER A 57 9.44 17.17 -12.10
CA SER A 57 8.95 18.38 -11.45
C SER A 57 8.13 18.06 -10.20
N MET A 58 7.91 19.08 -9.37
CA MET A 58 7.08 18.94 -8.18
C MET A 58 5.65 18.50 -8.51
N GLN A 59 5.10 19.01 -9.62
CA GLN A 59 3.73 18.69 -10.03
C GLN A 59 3.60 17.24 -10.47
N GLU A 60 4.52 16.76 -11.32
CA GLU A 60 4.53 15.38 -11.81
C GLU A 60 4.65 14.38 -10.65
N ARG A 61 5.52 14.65 -9.67
CA ARG A 61 5.69 13.79 -8.49
C ARG A 61 4.42 13.73 -7.63
N LEU A 62 3.72 14.85 -7.47
CA LEU A 62 2.45 14.89 -6.74
C LEU A 62 1.30 14.23 -7.50
N GLU A 63 1.30 14.28 -8.82
CA GLU A 63 0.34 13.57 -9.67
C GLU A 63 0.58 12.06 -9.59
N TYR A 64 1.84 11.63 -9.71
CA TYR A 64 2.23 10.24 -9.51
C TYR A 64 1.84 9.72 -8.13
N ALA A 65 2.11 10.47 -7.06
CA ALA A 65 1.72 10.09 -5.71
C ALA A 65 0.19 9.89 -5.58
N ARG A 66 -0.61 10.77 -6.18
CA ARG A 66 -2.08 10.63 -6.23
C ARG A 66 -2.52 9.39 -7.00
N HIS A 67 -1.89 9.09 -8.14
CA HIS A 67 -2.16 7.85 -8.86
C HIS A 67 -1.87 6.60 -8.01
N MET A 68 -0.82 6.64 -7.19
CA MET A 68 -0.52 5.55 -6.26
C MET A 68 -1.53 5.44 -5.12
N GLU A 69 -2.10 6.55 -4.64
CA GLU A 69 -3.22 6.56 -3.69
C GLU A 69 -4.48 5.94 -4.29
N ASP A 70 -4.88 6.38 -5.49
CA ASP A 70 -6.05 5.86 -6.20
C ASP A 70 -5.92 4.35 -6.49
N ALA A 71 -4.73 3.91 -6.92
CA ALA A 71 -4.46 2.50 -7.16
C ALA A 71 -4.48 1.67 -5.86
N LEU A 72 -4.10 2.25 -4.71
CA LEU A 72 -4.21 1.58 -3.41
C LEU A 72 -5.66 1.40 -3.02
N LEU A 73 -6.49 2.42 -3.21
CA LEU A 73 -7.94 2.34 -2.95
C LEU A 73 -8.58 1.21 -3.77
N LEU A 74 -8.27 1.15 -5.06
CA LEU A 74 -8.75 0.07 -5.92
C LEU A 74 -8.31 -1.31 -5.41
N ALA A 75 -7.04 -1.47 -5.04
CA ALA A 75 -6.54 -2.74 -4.49
C ALA A 75 -7.22 -3.12 -3.16
N ILE A 76 -7.58 -2.14 -2.33
CA ILE A 76 -8.35 -2.36 -1.09
C ILE A 76 -9.75 -2.86 -1.43
N ASP A 77 -10.44 -2.21 -2.35
CA ASP A 77 -11.79 -2.59 -2.75
C ASP A 77 -11.81 -4.01 -3.33
N GLU A 78 -10.92 -4.32 -4.27
CA GLU A 78 -10.78 -5.67 -4.85
C GLU A 78 -10.45 -6.72 -3.79
N ALA A 79 -9.57 -6.42 -2.83
CA ALA A 79 -9.20 -7.34 -1.76
C ALA A 79 -10.38 -7.62 -0.81
N ARG A 80 -11.26 -6.64 -0.57
CA ARG A 80 -12.44 -6.79 0.31
C ARG A 80 -13.55 -7.60 -0.34
N GLU A 81 -13.64 -7.60 -1.66
CA GLU A 81 -14.55 -8.46 -2.41
C GLU A 81 -14.13 -9.94 -2.39
N SER A 82 -12.90 -10.25 -1.98
CA SER A 82 -12.42 -11.61 -1.82
C SER A 82 -13.07 -12.33 -0.64
N ASP A 83 -13.28 -13.64 -0.77
CA ASP A 83 -13.66 -14.52 0.34
C ASP A 83 -12.47 -14.94 1.21
N ALA A 84 -11.24 -14.85 0.69
CA ALA A 84 -10.02 -15.15 1.42
C ALA A 84 -9.48 -13.91 2.14
N SER A 85 -8.68 -14.12 3.20
CA SER A 85 -7.92 -13.01 3.79
C SER A 85 -6.76 -12.64 2.86
N MET A 86 -6.69 -11.38 2.46
CA MET A 86 -5.79 -10.83 1.45
C MET A 86 -4.79 -9.87 2.08
N VAL A 87 -3.57 -9.84 1.55
CA VAL A 87 -2.53 -8.87 1.90
C VAL A 87 -2.16 -8.08 0.66
N ILE A 88 -2.33 -6.77 0.75
CA ILE A 88 -1.96 -5.78 -0.26
C ILE A 88 -0.53 -5.33 0.04
N SER A 89 0.35 -5.38 -0.96
CA SER A 89 1.75 -4.98 -0.86
C SER A 89 2.15 -4.14 -2.07
N TYR A 90 2.97 -3.11 -1.85
CA TYR A 90 3.62 -2.39 -2.93
C TYR A 90 4.77 -3.24 -3.49
N GLU A 91 4.87 -3.36 -4.81
CA GLU A 91 5.95 -4.00 -5.54
C GLU A 91 6.84 -2.90 -6.16
N PRO A 92 7.96 -2.49 -5.54
CA PRO A 92 8.78 -1.38 -6.06
C PRO A 92 9.33 -1.64 -7.47
N GLU A 93 9.69 -2.89 -7.78
CA GLU A 93 10.24 -3.28 -9.09
C GLU A 93 9.22 -3.15 -10.23
N ARG A 94 7.93 -3.12 -9.90
CA ARG A 94 6.82 -3.07 -10.85
C ARG A 94 5.97 -1.81 -10.69
N GLU A 95 6.36 -0.95 -9.74
CA GLU A 95 5.70 0.31 -9.39
C GLU A 95 4.18 0.18 -9.25
N ARG A 96 3.72 -0.88 -8.56
CA ARG A 96 2.28 -1.17 -8.45
C ARG A 96 1.90 -1.83 -7.13
N TRP A 97 0.61 -1.80 -6.82
CA TRP A 97 0.03 -2.61 -5.75
C TRP A 97 -0.27 -4.02 -6.25
N SER A 98 -0.07 -4.99 -5.37
CA SER A 98 -0.45 -6.38 -5.57
C SER A 98 -1.20 -6.89 -4.35
N ALA A 99 -2.18 -7.75 -4.54
CA ALA A 99 -2.89 -8.43 -3.47
C ALA A 99 -2.67 -9.94 -3.57
N ALA A 100 -2.31 -10.57 -2.46
CA ALA A 100 -2.11 -12.02 -2.37
C ALA A 100 -2.83 -12.60 -1.15
N PRO A 101 -3.41 -13.81 -1.25
CA PRO A 101 -3.96 -14.48 -0.08
C PRO A 101 -2.88 -14.72 0.99
N VAL A 102 -3.25 -14.60 2.27
CA VAL A 102 -2.35 -14.87 3.40
C VAL A 102 -1.76 -16.29 3.33
N SER A 103 -2.50 -17.27 2.80
CA SER A 103 -2.03 -18.64 2.59
C SER A 103 -0.79 -18.68 1.69
N VAL A 104 -0.80 -17.96 0.58
CA VAL A 104 0.31 -17.87 -0.37
C VAL A 104 1.58 -17.31 0.30
N LEU A 105 1.42 -16.31 1.17
CA LEU A 105 2.54 -15.67 1.87
C LEU A 105 3.15 -16.53 2.98
N THR A 106 2.38 -17.47 3.55
CA THR A 106 2.87 -18.41 4.57
C THR A 106 3.40 -19.71 3.96
N GLY A 107 3.46 -19.82 2.62
CA GLY A 107 3.86 -21.03 1.91
C GLY A 107 2.83 -22.15 1.96
N ARG A 108 1.61 -21.89 2.46
CA ARG A 108 0.50 -22.83 2.33
C ARG A 108 -0.13 -22.66 0.96
N LEU A 109 0.01 -23.68 0.12
CA LEU A 109 -0.81 -23.78 -1.09
C LEU A 109 -2.29 -23.73 -0.69
N PRO A 110 -3.15 -22.99 -1.40
CA PRO A 110 -4.58 -23.03 -1.14
C PRO A 110 -5.06 -24.47 -1.28
N GLU A 111 -5.73 -24.99 -0.26
CA GLU A 111 -6.44 -26.27 -0.38
C GLU A 111 -7.53 -26.09 -1.43
N VAL A 112 -7.29 -26.67 -2.61
CA VAL A 112 -8.29 -26.79 -3.66
C VAL A 112 -9.34 -27.77 -3.13
N VAL A 113 -10.54 -27.28 -2.83
CA VAL A 113 -11.73 -28.09 -2.54
C VAL A 113 -12.51 -28.28 -3.83
#